data_AF-A0A6B4JKD2-F1
#
_entry.id   AF-A0A6B4JKD2-F1
#
_cell.length_a   1.000
_cell.length_b   1.000
_cell.length_c   1.000
_cell.angle_alpha   90.00
_cell.angle_beta   90.00
_cell.angle_gamma   90.00
#
_symmetry.space_group_name_H-M   'P 1'
#
loop_
_entity.id
_entity.type
_entity.pdbx_description
1 polymer ?
#
loop_
_entity_poly.entity_id
_entity_poly.type
_entity_poly.pdbx_seq_one_letter_code
_entity_poly.pdbx_strand_id
1 'polypeptide(L)'
;MILEDIKEYLRLDYDDEDKYLQELIEISDIYIDSMVGEGYKIDAKAVKLANLLKKKIISDMFENRSTHIEGANNLKRDIIVTSILDKLALYGDVNE
;
A
#
# COMPACT_ATOMS: atom_id res chain seq x y z
N MET A 1 -4.62 9.22 1.50
CA MET A 1 -5.40 8.68 0.36
C MET A 1 -6.82 8.44 0.84
N ILE A 2 -7.84 8.70 0.02
CA ILE A 2 -9.25 8.53 0.43
C ILE A 2 -9.84 7.24 -0.12
N LEU A 3 -10.94 6.78 0.48
CA LEU A 3 -11.64 5.54 0.12
C LEU A 3 -12.12 5.52 -1.34
N GLU A 4 -12.65 6.64 -1.84
CA GLU A 4 -13.11 6.80 -3.22
C GLU A 4 -12.00 6.52 -4.25
N ASP A 5 -10.77 6.97 -3.97
CA ASP A 5 -9.59 6.75 -4.82
C ASP A 5 -9.23 5.27 -4.99
N ILE A 6 -9.59 4.45 -4.00
CA ILE A 6 -9.43 2.98 -4.05
C ILE A 6 -10.63 2.34 -4.74
N LYS A 7 -11.85 2.78 -4.45
CA LYS A 7 -13.04 2.26 -5.13
C LYS A 7 -12.97 2.45 -6.63
N GLU A 8 -12.54 3.63 -7.07
CA GLU A 8 -12.35 3.93 -8.48
C GLU A 8 -11.25 3.04 -9.10
N TYR A 9 -10.18 2.77 -8.34
CA TYR A 9 -9.10 1.87 -8.75
C TYR A 9 -9.57 0.41 -8.88
N LEU A 10 -10.38 -0.06 -7.94
CA LEU A 10 -10.95 -1.42 -7.89
C LEU A 10 -12.19 -1.58 -8.77
N ARG A 11 -12.71 -0.49 -9.34
CA ARG A 11 -13.99 -0.43 -10.07
C ARG A 11 -15.15 -0.98 -9.24
N LEU A 12 -15.24 -0.52 -7.99
CA LEU A 12 -16.35 -0.81 -7.09
C LEU A 12 -17.36 0.32 -7.15
N ASP A 13 -18.58 0.01 -7.60
CA ASP A 13 -19.71 0.95 -7.64
C ASP A 13 -20.63 0.81 -6.40
N TYR A 14 -20.23 0.02 -5.40
CA TYR A 14 -21.03 -0.32 -4.22
C TYR A 14 -20.30 0.00 -2.91
N ASP A 15 -21.08 0.39 -1.89
CA ASP A 15 -20.58 0.84 -0.59
C ASP A 15 -20.55 -0.26 0.50
N ASP A 16 -21.03 -1.47 0.21
CA ASP A 16 -21.10 -2.58 1.17
C ASP A 16 -19.73 -2.95 1.77
N GLU A 17 -18.64 -2.68 1.05
CA GLU A 17 -17.28 -3.01 1.45
C GLU A 17 -16.48 -1.82 1.98
N ASP A 18 -17.12 -0.67 2.21
CA ASP A 18 -16.45 0.57 2.63
C ASP A 18 -15.63 0.38 3.89
N LYS A 19 -16.21 -0.27 4.89
CA LYS A 19 -15.51 -0.55 6.15
C LYS A 19 -14.28 -1.44 5.92
N TYR A 20 -14.43 -2.48 5.11
CA TYR A 20 -13.35 -3.41 4.80
C TYR A 20 -12.22 -2.70 4.04
N LEU A 21 -12.56 -1.87 3.06
CA LEU A 21 -11.63 -1.03 2.34
C LEU A 21 -10.93 -0.02 3.25
N GLN A 22 -11.64 0.58 4.20
CA GLN A 22 -11.07 1.48 5.20
C GLN A 22 -10.04 0.76 6.08
N GLU A 23 -10.36 -0.45 6.55
CA GLU A 23 -9.42 -1.30 7.29
C GLU A 23 -8.19 -1.66 6.46
N LEU A 24 -8.36 -2.05 5.19
CA LEU A 24 -7.25 -2.33 4.29
C LEU A 24 -6.35 -1.11 4.05
N ILE A 25 -6.94 0.09 3.95
CA ILE A 25 -6.19 1.35 3.85
C ILE A 25 -5.36 1.58 5.10
N GLU A 26 -5.91 1.36 6.29
CA GLU A 26 -5.20 1.56 7.55
C GLU A 26 -4.05 0.53 7.69
N ILE A 27 -4.34 -0.75 7.46
CA ILE A 27 -3.34 -1.84 7.50
C ILE A 27 -2.20 -1.57 6.50
N SER A 28 -2.53 -1.11 5.30
CA SER A 28 -1.53 -0.82 4.27
C SER A 28 -0.63 0.36 4.63
N ASP A 29 -1.17 1.39 5.31
CA ASP A 29 -0.33 2.49 5.84
C ASP A 29 0.63 1.97 6.90
N ILE A 30 0.11 1.19 7.86
CA ILE A 30 0.92 0.59 8.94
C ILE A 30 2.01 -0.29 8.35
N TYR A 31 1.70 -1.08 7.31
CA TYR A 31 2.68 -1.94 6.66
C TYR A 31 3.78 -1.15 5.95
N ILE A 32 3.43 -0.09 5.22
CA ILE A 32 4.40 0.76 4.54
C ILE A 32 5.27 1.49 5.58
N ASP A 33 4.65 2.13 6.58
CA ASP A 33 5.36 2.82 7.66
C ASP A 33 6.29 1.85 8.42
N SER A 34 5.86 0.61 8.64
CA SER A 34 6.69 -0.43 9.29
C SER A 34 7.84 -0.93 8.41
N MET A 35 7.75 -0.83 7.09
CA MET A 35 8.80 -1.30 6.17
C MET A 35 9.82 -0.22 5.79
N VAL A 36 9.38 1.03 5.60
CA VAL A 36 10.22 2.12 5.07
C VAL A 36 10.41 3.26 6.06
N GLY A 37 9.75 3.21 7.22
CA GLY A 37 9.69 4.30 8.19
C GLY A 37 8.83 5.46 7.72
N GLU A 38 8.80 6.55 8.50
CA GLU A 38 8.03 7.75 8.14
C GLU A 38 8.82 8.73 7.27
N GLY A 39 10.08 8.42 6.93
CA GLY A 39 10.97 9.30 6.17
C GLY A 39 10.44 9.62 4.78
N TYR A 40 9.70 8.71 4.13
CA TYR A 40 9.09 9.01 2.83
C TYR A 40 8.03 10.13 2.89
N LYS A 41 7.50 10.48 4.07
CA LYS A 41 6.48 11.53 4.23
C LYS A 41 7.05 12.93 4.00
N ILE A 42 8.37 13.10 4.03
CA ILE A 42 9.03 14.41 3.81
C ILE A 42 9.17 14.78 2.33
N ASP A 43 9.16 13.81 1.42
CA ASP A 43 9.32 14.04 -0.01
C ASP A 43 8.01 13.79 -0.76
N ALA A 44 7.49 14.81 -1.45
CA ALA A 44 6.23 14.72 -2.17
C ALA A 44 6.23 13.65 -3.30
N LYS A 45 7.39 13.29 -3.86
CA LYS A 45 7.53 12.21 -4.84
C LYS A 45 7.49 10.85 -4.14
N ALA A 46 8.12 10.73 -2.98
CA ALA A 46 8.09 9.52 -2.17
C ALA A 46 6.66 9.24 -1.65
N VAL A 47 5.93 10.26 -1.20
CA VAL A 47 4.49 10.13 -0.87
C VAL A 47 3.66 9.64 -2.05
N LYS A 48 3.92 10.12 -3.28
CA LYS A 48 3.22 9.61 -4.48
C LYS A 48 3.53 8.15 -4.75
N LEU A 49 4.78 7.72 -4.58
CA LEU A 49 5.19 6.33 -4.73
C LEU A 49 4.57 5.43 -3.64
N ALA A 50 4.55 5.89 -2.40
CA ALA A 50 3.90 5.20 -1.28
C ALA A 50 2.39 5.04 -1.52
N ASN A 51 1.70 6.08 -2.00
CA ASN A 51 0.29 5.97 -2.36
C ASN A 51 0.05 4.95 -3.49
N LEU A 52 0.91 4.92 -4.51
CA LEU A 52 0.82 3.93 -5.60
C LEU A 52 1.00 2.51 -5.06
N LEU A 53 2.01 2.30 -4.21
CA LEU A 53 2.26 1.04 -3.54
C LEU A 53 1.04 0.61 -2.71
N LYS A 54 0.47 1.55 -1.96
CA LYS A 54 -0.72 1.34 -1.14
C LYS A 54 -1.90 0.86 -1.97
N LYS A 55 -2.19 1.49 -3.12
CA LYS A 55 -3.24 1.03 -4.06
C LYS A 55 -3.02 -0.41 -4.49
N LYS A 56 -1.76 -0.77 -4.77
CA LYS A 56 -1.41 -2.12 -5.23
C LYS A 56 -1.58 -3.17 -4.12
N ILE A 57 -1.14 -2.86 -2.90
CA ILE A 57 -1.32 -3.73 -1.73
C ILE A 57 -2.80 -3.93 -1.42
N ILE A 58 -3.58 -2.85 -1.38
CA ILE A 58 -5.03 -2.93 -1.11
C ILE A 58 -5.73 -3.74 -2.19
N SER A 59 -5.36 -3.56 -3.46
CA SER A 59 -5.91 -4.37 -4.56
C SER A 59 -5.57 -5.84 -4.42
N ASP A 60 -4.32 -6.17 -4.13
CA ASP A 60 -3.91 -7.55 -3.92
C ASP A 60 -4.62 -8.19 -2.72
N MET A 61 -4.77 -7.46 -1.61
CA MET A 61 -5.49 -7.94 -0.42
C MET A 61 -7.00 -8.08 -0.67
N PHE A 62 -7.58 -7.17 -1.46
CA PHE A 62 -9.00 -7.19 -1.83
C PHE A 62 -9.31 -8.34 -2.79
N GLU A 63 -8.48 -8.53 -3.83
CA GLU A 63 -8.61 -9.62 -4.80
C GLU A 63 -8.35 -11.00 -4.15
N ASN A 64 -7.39 -11.09 -3.23
CA ASN A 64 -7.06 -12.37 -2.61
C ASN A 64 -8.03 -12.79 -1.49
N ARG A 65 -8.77 -11.85 -0.87
CA ARG A 65 -9.87 -12.00 0.14
C ARG A 65 -9.74 -13.12 1.20
N SER A 66 -8.57 -13.75 1.30
CA SER A 66 -8.25 -14.87 2.17
C SER A 66 -7.50 -14.29 3.34
N THR A 67 -7.99 -14.55 4.55
CA THR A 67 -7.40 -14.15 5.83
C THR A 67 -5.99 -14.69 6.07
N HIS A 68 -5.46 -15.44 5.12
CA HIS A 68 -4.09 -15.89 5.06
C HIS A 68 -3.36 -15.10 3.98
N ILE A 69 -2.32 -14.38 4.38
CA ILE A 69 -1.39 -13.72 3.46
C ILE A 69 -0.53 -14.81 2.76
N GLU A 70 -1.14 -15.78 2.08
CA GLU A 70 -0.41 -16.70 1.18
C GLU A 70 0.20 -15.91 0.00
N GLY A 71 -0.39 -14.75 -0.31
CA GLY A 71 0.08 -13.74 -1.26
C GLY A 71 1.19 -12.82 -0.77
N ALA A 72 1.72 -12.97 0.45
CA ALA A 72 2.93 -12.22 0.87
C ALA A 72 4.09 -12.56 -0.07
N ASN A 73 4.08 -13.78 -0.61
CA ASN A 73 5.00 -14.21 -1.64
C ASN A 73 4.72 -13.57 -3.02
N ASN A 74 3.48 -13.19 -3.35
CA ASN A 74 3.16 -12.47 -4.58
C ASN A 74 3.51 -10.98 -4.46
N LEU A 75 3.17 -10.31 -3.36
CA LEU A 75 3.61 -8.94 -3.08
C LEU A 75 5.15 -8.83 -2.98
N LYS A 76 5.83 -9.82 -2.39
CA LYS A 76 7.31 -9.89 -2.39
C LYS A 76 7.90 -10.25 -3.76
N ARG A 77 7.15 -10.96 -4.63
CA ARG A 77 7.57 -11.27 -6.01
C ARG A 77 7.26 -10.15 -6.98
N ASP A 78 6.35 -9.26 -6.64
CA ASP A 78 6.01 -8.13 -7.48
C ASP A 78 7.19 -7.16 -7.44
N ILE A 79 8.05 -7.27 -8.47
CA ILE A 79 9.29 -6.52 -8.62
C ILE A 79 9.05 -5.02 -8.43
N ILE A 80 7.85 -4.54 -8.80
CA ILE A 80 7.43 -3.15 -8.65
C ILE A 80 7.23 -2.79 -7.18
N VAL A 81 6.59 -3.66 -6.38
CA VAL A 81 6.40 -3.44 -4.94
C VAL A 81 7.75 -3.40 -4.23
N THR A 82 8.60 -4.39 -4.48
CA THR A 82 9.94 -4.45 -3.90
C THR A 82 10.81 -3.27 -4.33
N SER A 83 10.76 -2.87 -5.60
CA SER A 83 11.52 -1.70 -6.08
C SER A 83 11.02 -0.38 -5.48
N ILE A 84 9.70 -0.23 -5.28
CA ILE A 84 9.14 0.97 -4.66
C ILE A 84 9.49 0.99 -3.17
N LEU A 85 9.35 -0.14 -2.46
CA LEU A 85 9.75 -0.28 -1.07
C LEU A 85 11.23 0.03 -0.86
N ASP A 86 12.11 -0.54 -1.68
CA ASP A 86 13.56 -0.28 -1.63
C ASP A 86 13.86 1.21 -1.86
N LYS A 87 13.21 1.81 -2.86
CA LYS A 87 13.36 3.23 -3.17
C LYS A 87 12.83 4.13 -2.05
N LEU A 88 11.74 3.74 -1.39
CA LEU A 88 11.16 4.45 -0.24
C LEU A 88 12.00 4.26 1.03
N ALA A 89 12.54 3.06 1.26
CA ALA A 89 13.45 2.76 2.36
C ALA A 89 14.72 3.63 2.26
N LEU A 90 15.23 3.85 1.05
CA LEU A 90 16.33 4.79 0.82
C LEU A 90 15.99 6.23 1.21
N TYR A 91 14.72 6.65 1.25
CA TYR A 91 14.30 7.96 1.79
C TYR A 91 14.10 7.92 3.33
N GLY A 92 13.93 6.74 3.92
CA GLY A 92 13.91 6.55 5.38
C GLY A 92 15.31 6.50 6.00
N ASP A 93 16.28 5.99 5.24
CA ASP A 93 17.66 5.73 5.66
C ASP A 93 18.58 6.97 5.61
N VAL A 94 18.09 8.14 5.14
CA VAL A 94 18.93 9.36 4.99
C VAL A 94 19.25 10.09 6.30
N ASN A 95 19.14 9.43 7.46
CA ASN A 95 19.57 9.98 8.74
C ASN A 95 20.77 9.20 9.30
N GLU A 96 21.94 9.40 8.70
CA GLU A 96 23.24 9.34 9.40
C GLU A 96 24.15 10.49 8.95
#